data_AF-A0A540KEW6-F1
#
_entry.id   AF-A0A540KEW6-F1
#
_cell.length_a   1.000
_cell.length_b   1.000
_cell.length_c   1.000
_cell.angle_alpha   90.00
_cell.angle_beta   90.00
_cell.angle_gamma   90.00
#
_symmetry.space_group_name_H-M   'P 1'
#
loop_
_entity.id
_entity.type
_entity.pdbx_description
1 polymer ?
#
loop_
_entity_poly.entity_id
_entity_poly.type
_entity_poly.pdbx_seq_one_letter_code
_entity_poly.pdbx_strand_id
1 'polypeptide(L)'
;MDVARCNLEGNVDAVEFCPHNGCRHVLTALTYILQEGDRPSRAGRISLFNVGAELGRLDLFQRIETTGIFNTKWNPVGDSNTKAHTMRVCCIAKNPNDTNNVVTGGGVWRIKFHPFAAGLVLTACIHNGFSIVNNNEDNTKVIETYNKHESFAYGADWHTDKSLHEGKRNSTLVATCSFYDRLLRIWTPESDSQGFAI
;
A
#
# COMPACT_ATOMS: atom_id res chain seq x y z
N MET A 1 29.01 8.48 -2.52
CA MET A 1 28.90 9.59 -1.56
C MET A 1 27.42 9.84 -1.35
N ASP A 2 26.98 10.06 -0.11
CA ASP A 2 25.58 10.33 0.18
C ASP A 2 25.23 11.76 -0.22
N VAL A 3 24.08 11.95 -0.88
CA VAL A 3 23.59 13.28 -1.30
C VAL A 3 22.94 14.02 -0.12
N ALA A 4 22.20 13.31 0.73
CA ALA A 4 21.60 13.83 1.96
C ALA A 4 21.30 12.66 2.92
N ARG A 5 21.18 12.95 4.21
CA ARG A 5 20.77 11.98 5.24
C ARG A 5 20.04 12.65 6.40
N CYS A 6 19.12 11.93 7.03
CA CYS A 6 18.52 12.34 8.31
C CYS A 6 18.29 11.10 9.19
N ASN A 7 18.20 11.31 10.50
CA ASN A 7 17.77 10.26 11.42
C ASN A 7 16.26 10.40 11.64
N LEU A 8 15.54 9.29 11.50
CA LEU A 8 14.11 9.21 11.79
C LEU A 8 13.88 8.58 13.16
N GLU A 9 12.78 8.94 13.80
CA GLU A 9 12.32 8.27 15.01
C GLU A 9 11.65 6.94 14.65
N GLY A 10 12.14 5.86 15.28
CA GLY A 10 11.67 4.50 15.06
C GLY A 10 12.40 3.77 13.94
N ASN A 11 12.01 2.51 13.72
CA ASN A 11 12.59 1.67 12.69
C ASN A 11 12.08 2.12 11.32
N VAL A 12 13.01 2.47 10.42
CA VAL A 12 12.68 2.83 9.04
C VAL A 12 12.46 1.56 8.24
N ASP A 13 11.29 1.43 7.61
CA ASP A 13 10.86 0.17 7.01
C ASP A 13 10.66 0.25 5.49
N ALA A 14 10.12 1.36 5.01
CA ALA A 14 9.88 1.58 3.58
C ALA A 14 10.07 3.04 3.19
N VAL A 15 10.50 3.24 1.94
CA VAL A 15 10.58 4.55 1.30
C VAL A 15 10.05 4.46 -0.13
N GLU A 16 9.44 5.52 -0.63
CA GLU A 16 9.02 5.60 -2.04
C GLU A 16 8.94 7.03 -2.56
N PHE A 17 9.59 7.29 -3.69
CA PHE A 17 9.44 8.56 -4.42
C PHE A 17 8.09 8.63 -5.13
N CYS A 18 7.51 9.82 -5.15
CA CYS A 18 6.29 10.08 -5.91
C CYS A 18 6.56 9.90 -7.42
N PRO A 19 5.77 9.08 -8.14
CA PRO A 19 5.97 8.89 -9.57
C PRO A 19 5.42 10.05 -10.41
N HIS A 20 4.53 10.86 -9.83
CA HIS A 20 3.77 11.90 -10.54
C HIS A 20 4.62 13.08 -10.99
N ASN A 21 4.39 13.54 -12.21
CA ASN A 21 5.05 14.73 -12.74
C ASN A 21 4.78 15.95 -11.84
N GLY A 22 5.80 16.79 -11.65
CA GLY A 22 5.74 17.93 -10.74
C GLY A 22 6.05 17.57 -9.27
N CYS A 23 5.85 16.33 -8.84
CA CYS A 23 6.08 15.89 -7.47
C CYS A 23 7.18 14.82 -7.32
N ARG A 24 7.94 14.50 -8.37
CA ARG A 24 9.00 13.46 -8.32
C ARG A 24 10.11 13.71 -7.30
N HIS A 25 10.23 14.95 -6.82
CA HIS A 25 11.13 15.34 -5.75
C HIS A 25 10.61 14.93 -4.35
N VAL A 26 9.34 14.54 -4.23
CA VAL A 26 8.75 14.13 -2.97
C VAL A 26 9.10 12.69 -2.66
N LEU A 27 9.63 12.46 -1.47
CA LEU A 27 9.94 11.16 -0.91
C LEU A 27 9.04 10.87 0.31
N THR A 28 8.39 9.72 0.32
CA THR A 28 7.75 9.18 1.52
C THR A 28 8.72 8.27 2.25
N ALA A 29 8.80 8.38 3.57
CA ALA A 29 9.45 7.41 4.45
C ALA A 29 8.49 6.95 5.55
N LEU A 30 8.44 5.65 5.77
CA LEU A 30 7.63 5.01 6.80
C LEU A 30 8.49 4.55 7.96
N THR A 31 8.06 4.85 9.18
CA THR A 31 8.65 4.29 10.39
C THR A 31 7.62 3.62 11.28
N TYR A 32 8.11 2.73 12.15
CA TYR A 32 7.32 2.19 13.25
C TYR A 32 8.16 1.97 14.51
N ILE A 33 7.49 2.00 15.65
CA ILE A 33 8.03 1.61 16.96
C ILE A 33 7.16 0.48 17.49
N LEU A 34 7.78 -0.66 17.79
CA LEU A 34 7.12 -1.78 18.46
C LEU A 34 7.18 -1.54 19.96
N GLN A 35 6.01 -1.49 20.59
CA GLN A 35 5.89 -1.55 22.03
C GLN A 35 5.58 -2.99 22.42
N GLU A 36 6.55 -3.65 23.05
CA GLU A 36 6.43 -5.01 23.56
C GLU A 36 5.69 -5.04 24.91
N GLY A 37 5.13 -6.19 25.26
CA GLY A 37 4.36 -6.42 26.49
C GLY A 37 3.17 -7.36 26.24
N ASP A 38 2.30 -7.52 27.24
CA ASP A 38 1.14 -8.43 27.17
C ASP A 38 0.16 -8.07 26.03
N ARG A 39 0.15 -6.79 25.63
CA ARG A 39 -0.63 -6.27 24.50
C ARG A 39 0.29 -5.50 23.56
N PRO A 40 1.01 -6.19 22.66
CA PRO A 40 1.96 -5.53 21.78
C PRO A 40 1.24 -4.56 20.85
N SER A 41 1.84 -3.40 20.63
CA SER A 41 1.29 -2.38 19.72
C SER A 41 2.38 -1.80 18.82
N ARG A 42 1.97 -1.27 17.66
CA ARG A 42 2.88 -0.63 16.70
C ARG A 42 2.38 0.78 16.41
N ALA A 43 3.11 1.78 16.91
CA ALA A 43 2.94 3.16 16.51
C ALA A 43 3.75 3.39 15.23
N GLY A 44 3.10 3.86 14.17
CA GLY A 44 3.70 4.11 12.87
C GLY A 44 3.65 5.58 12.49
N ARG A 45 4.46 5.97 11.51
CA ARG A 45 4.55 7.34 11.04
C ARG A 45 4.87 7.40 9.56
N ILE A 46 4.16 8.25 8.83
CA ILE A 46 4.44 8.63 7.44
C ILE A 46 5.14 9.99 7.48
N SER A 47 6.34 10.07 6.92
CA SER A 47 7.10 11.31 6.78
C SER A 47 7.28 11.65 5.30
N LEU A 48 6.93 12.87 4.91
CA LEU A 48 7.08 13.36 3.54
C LEU A 48 8.19 14.40 3.47
N PHE A 49 9.11 14.18 2.54
CA PHE A 49 10.29 15.00 2.33
C PHE A 49 10.30 15.62 0.94
N ASN A 50 10.80 16.84 0.85
CA ASN A 50 11.23 17.44 -0.40
C ASN A 50 12.73 17.14 -0.59
N VAL A 51 13.08 16.45 -1.68
CA VAL A 51 14.44 16.06 -2.01
C VAL A 51 14.99 17.00 -3.10
N GLY A 52 15.99 17.79 -2.74
CA GLY A 52 16.74 18.62 -3.67
C GLY A 52 18.13 18.04 -3.88
N ALA A 53 18.25 16.99 -4.70
CA ALA A 53 19.49 16.23 -4.86
C ALA A 53 20.69 17.11 -5.26
N GLU A 54 20.50 18.03 -6.21
CA GLU A 54 21.54 18.96 -6.67
C GLU A 54 22.04 19.92 -5.57
N LEU A 55 21.20 20.17 -4.57
CA LEU A 55 21.48 21.08 -3.46
C LEU A 55 21.81 20.32 -2.16
N GLY A 56 21.86 18.99 -2.21
CA GLY A 56 22.05 18.14 -1.03
C GLY A 56 20.97 18.31 0.03
N ARG A 57 19.74 18.67 -0.36
CA ARG A 57 18.63 18.97 0.57
C ARG A 57 17.68 17.80 0.75
N LEU A 58 17.24 17.63 1.99
CA LEU A 58 16.22 16.67 2.40
C LEU A 58 15.36 17.33 3.48
N ASP A 59 14.31 18.01 3.05
CA ASP A 59 13.49 18.85 3.92
C ASP A 59 12.18 18.14 4.26
N LEU A 60 11.98 17.80 5.54
CA LEU A 60 10.73 17.24 6.03
C LEU A 60 9.65 18.33 6.01
N PHE A 61 8.53 18.09 5.31
CA PHE A 61 7.43 19.06 5.24
C PHE A 61 6.10 18.54 5.82
N GLN A 62 5.94 17.23 5.99
CA GLN A 62 4.72 16.68 6.60
C GLN A 62 5.00 15.38 7.37
N ARG A 63 4.24 15.19 8.45
CA ARG A 63 4.25 14.01 9.28
C ARG A 63 2.82 13.59 9.60
N ILE A 64 2.53 12.30 9.50
CA ILE A 64 1.22 11.73 9.80
C ILE A 64 1.44 10.53 10.72
N GLU A 65 0.84 10.58 11.90
CA GLU A 65 0.83 9.45 12.84
C GLU A 65 -0.19 8.41 12.41
N THR A 66 0.15 7.13 12.57
CA THR A 66 -0.64 6.00 12.09
C THR A 66 -0.31 4.75 12.93
N THR A 67 -0.96 3.62 12.64
CA THR A 67 -0.44 2.31 13.06
C THR A 67 0.81 1.95 12.24
N GLY A 68 1.67 1.06 12.75
CA GLY A 68 2.84 0.58 11.99
C GLY A 68 2.47 0.09 10.58
N ILE A 69 3.03 0.71 9.55
CA ILE A 69 2.85 0.37 8.13
C ILE A 69 4.19 -0.12 7.58
N PHE A 70 4.16 -1.22 6.81
CA PHE A 70 5.38 -1.84 6.27
C PHE A 70 5.55 -1.64 4.75
N ASN A 71 4.60 -0.94 4.13
CA ASN A 71 4.67 -0.61 2.72
C ASN A 71 3.84 0.64 2.40
N THR A 72 4.38 1.48 1.51
CA THR A 72 3.69 2.65 0.97
C THR A 72 3.57 2.49 -0.54
N LYS A 73 2.43 2.90 -1.11
CA LYS A 73 2.29 3.10 -2.55
C LYS A 73 1.64 4.42 -2.88
N TRP A 74 2.18 5.17 -3.82
CA TRP A 74 1.46 6.31 -4.40
C TRP A 74 0.28 5.82 -5.24
N ASN A 75 -0.88 6.48 -5.12
CA ASN A 75 -2.00 6.19 -6.01
C ASN A 75 -1.57 6.44 -7.47
N PRO A 76 -1.67 5.45 -8.39
CA PRO A 76 -1.26 5.61 -9.79
C PRO A 76 -2.15 6.60 -10.55
N VAL A 77 -3.39 6.82 -10.14
CA VAL A 77 -4.25 7.86 -10.71
C VAL A 77 -3.92 9.17 -9.99
N GLY A 78 -2.90 9.87 -10.51
CA GLY A 78 -2.61 11.24 -10.08
C GLY A 78 -3.66 12.17 -10.69
N ASP A 79 -4.43 12.87 -9.86
CA ASP A 79 -5.41 13.85 -10.30
C ASP A 79 -4.76 14.85 -11.27
N SER A 80 -5.17 14.80 -12.54
CA SER A 80 -4.63 15.67 -13.59
C SER A 80 -5.32 17.04 -13.64
N ASN A 81 -6.31 17.32 -12.78
CA ASN A 81 -7.20 18.47 -13.01
C ASN A 81 -7.80 19.21 -11.81
N THR A 82 -7.27 19.09 -10.60
CA THR A 82 -7.70 19.94 -9.47
C THR A 82 -6.56 20.73 -8.88
N LYS A 83 -6.79 22.04 -8.74
CA LYS A 83 -5.88 23.02 -8.16
C LYS A 83 -5.37 22.50 -6.81
N ALA A 84 -4.09 22.15 -6.75
CA ALA A 84 -3.26 22.00 -5.57
C ALA A 84 -3.87 21.22 -4.37
N HIS A 85 -3.22 20.11 -3.98
CA HIS A 85 -3.02 19.69 -2.57
C HIS A 85 -3.70 18.42 -2.01
N THR A 86 -3.93 17.38 -2.81
CA THR A 86 -4.08 16.04 -2.18
C THR A 86 -3.22 15.00 -2.89
N MET A 87 -1.91 15.10 -2.67
CA MET A 87 -0.98 14.01 -2.99
C MET A 87 -1.33 12.82 -2.07
N ARG A 88 -2.03 11.81 -2.60
CA ARG A 88 -2.51 10.68 -1.80
C ARG A 88 -1.47 9.57 -1.77
N VAL A 89 -0.83 9.43 -0.61
CA VAL A 89 -0.09 8.21 -0.27
C VAL A 89 -1.14 7.15 0.11
N CYS A 90 -1.19 6.04 -0.62
CA CYS A 90 -2.02 4.90 -0.22
C CYS A 90 -1.27 4.15 0.87
N CYS A 91 -1.72 4.36 2.10
CA CYS A 91 -1.36 3.59 3.26
C CYS A 91 -2.62 2.92 3.77
N ILE A 92 -2.66 1.58 3.73
CA ILE A 92 -3.80 0.84 4.25
C ILE A 92 -3.51 0.58 5.72
N ALA A 93 -3.91 1.53 6.56
CA ALA A 93 -3.71 1.49 7.99
C ALA A 93 -4.72 2.36 8.73
N LYS A 94 -4.85 2.09 10.04
CA LYS A 94 -5.87 2.71 10.87
C LYS A 94 -5.51 4.17 11.17
N ASN A 95 -5.95 5.11 10.34
CA ASN A 95 -6.03 6.52 10.72
C ASN A 95 -7.43 6.79 11.32
N PRO A 96 -7.54 7.18 12.59
CA PRO A 96 -8.83 7.49 13.22
C PRO A 96 -9.49 8.77 12.70
N ASN A 97 -8.75 9.63 12.00
CA ASN A 97 -9.25 10.88 11.43
C ASN A 97 -9.53 10.79 9.93
N ASP A 98 -9.29 9.63 9.31
CA ASP A 98 -9.57 9.39 7.89
C ASP A 98 -10.84 8.55 7.75
N THR A 99 -11.85 9.08 7.07
CA THR A 99 -13.11 8.39 6.80
C THR A 99 -12.97 7.24 5.80
N ASN A 100 -11.85 7.17 5.06
CA ASN A 100 -11.55 6.11 4.09
C ASN A 100 -10.71 4.95 4.65
N ASN A 101 -10.67 4.82 5.98
CA ASN A 101 -9.89 3.79 6.66
C ASN A 101 -10.49 2.38 6.45
N VAL A 102 -9.71 1.47 5.83
CA VAL A 102 -10.07 0.06 5.72
C VAL A 102 -9.34 -0.78 6.76
N VAL A 103 -10.13 -1.50 7.56
CA VAL A 103 -9.63 -2.48 8.51
C VAL A 103 -9.30 -3.77 7.77
N THR A 104 -8.06 -3.92 7.32
CA THR A 104 -7.58 -5.20 6.75
C THR A 104 -7.12 -6.21 7.80
N GLY A 105 -7.10 -5.85 9.09
CA GLY A 105 -6.61 -6.71 10.18
C GLY A 105 -5.10 -6.96 10.12
N GLY A 106 -4.32 -6.44 11.07
CA GLY A 106 -2.86 -6.63 11.09
C GLY A 106 -2.06 -5.66 10.20
N GLY A 107 -0.72 -5.73 10.30
CA GLY A 107 0.18 -4.86 9.54
C GLY A 107 0.24 -5.22 8.05
N VAL A 108 0.18 -4.24 7.17
CA VAL A 108 0.24 -4.44 5.71
C VAL A 108 1.69 -4.46 5.22
N TRP A 109 2.15 -5.62 4.73
CA TRP A 109 3.51 -5.86 4.21
C TRP A 109 3.68 -5.58 2.72
N ARG A 110 2.61 -5.78 1.94
CA ARG A 110 2.58 -5.47 0.51
C ARG A 110 1.28 -4.80 0.12
N ILE A 111 1.39 -3.86 -0.81
CA ILE A 111 0.31 -3.14 -1.48
C ILE A 111 0.65 -3.18 -2.96
N LYS A 112 -0.28 -3.66 -3.79
CA LYS A 112 -0.17 -3.71 -5.24
C LYS A 112 -1.45 -3.19 -5.88
N PHE A 113 -1.36 -2.09 -6.61
CA PHE A 113 -2.46 -1.62 -7.45
C PHE A 113 -2.67 -2.57 -8.62
N HIS A 114 -3.93 -2.80 -8.99
CA HIS A 114 -4.26 -3.57 -10.18
C HIS A 114 -3.77 -2.81 -11.43
N PRO A 115 -3.14 -3.50 -12.40
CA PRO A 115 -2.54 -2.85 -13.57
C PRO A 115 -3.54 -2.17 -14.51
N PHE A 116 -4.81 -2.60 -14.50
CA PHE A 116 -5.83 -2.14 -15.45
C PHE A 116 -7.13 -1.64 -14.82
N ALA A 117 -7.33 -1.84 -13.52
CA ALA A 117 -8.59 -1.54 -12.85
C ALA A 117 -8.31 -0.47 -11.79
N ALA A 118 -8.65 0.77 -12.12
CA ALA A 118 -8.45 1.89 -11.20
C ALA A 118 -9.15 1.62 -9.87
N GLY A 119 -8.48 1.95 -8.76
CA GLY A 119 -9.00 1.74 -7.42
C GLY A 119 -8.85 0.34 -6.86
N LEU A 120 -8.57 -0.71 -7.65
CA LEU A 120 -8.40 -2.06 -7.11
C LEU A 120 -6.99 -2.27 -6.56
N VAL A 121 -6.90 -2.76 -5.32
CA VAL A 121 -5.63 -2.93 -4.59
C VAL A 121 -5.57 -4.30 -3.94
N LEU A 122 -4.46 -5.02 -4.12
CA LEU A 122 -4.15 -6.25 -3.41
C LEU A 122 -3.22 -5.96 -2.24
N THR A 123 -3.53 -6.52 -1.08
CA THR A 123 -2.72 -6.41 0.12
C THR A 123 -2.27 -7.77 0.64
N ALA A 124 -1.04 -7.81 1.16
CA ALA A 124 -0.57 -8.89 2.03
C ALA A 124 -0.52 -8.36 3.47
N CYS A 125 -1.37 -8.90 4.33
CA CYS A 125 -1.55 -8.48 5.72
C CYS A 125 -0.95 -9.56 6.63
N ILE A 126 0.17 -9.26 7.29
CA ILE A 126 1.07 -10.23 7.96
C ILE A 126 0.29 -11.30 8.75
N HIS A 127 -0.73 -10.90 9.50
CA HIS A 127 -1.50 -11.81 10.37
C HIS A 127 -2.93 -12.08 9.89
N ASN A 128 -3.37 -11.51 8.77
CA ASN A 128 -4.75 -11.62 8.29
C ASN A 128 -4.83 -11.96 6.79
N GLY A 129 -3.85 -12.73 6.32
CA GLY A 129 -3.78 -13.23 4.95
C GLY A 129 -3.71 -12.12 3.91
N PHE A 130 -4.49 -12.26 2.84
CA PHE A 130 -4.51 -11.34 1.71
C PHE A 130 -5.88 -10.73 1.56
N SER A 131 -5.95 -9.48 1.10
CA SER A 131 -7.22 -8.81 0.85
C SER A 131 -7.20 -8.09 -0.49
N ILE A 132 -8.33 -8.10 -1.17
CA ILE A 132 -8.59 -7.23 -2.31
C ILE A 132 -9.45 -6.09 -1.81
N VAL A 133 -8.95 -4.88 -1.98
CA VAL A 133 -9.55 -3.64 -1.54
C VAL A 133 -9.98 -2.83 -2.76
N ASN A 134 -11.23 -2.41 -2.76
CA ASN A 134 -11.69 -1.33 -3.62
C ASN A 134 -11.35 -0.01 -2.92
N ASN A 135 -10.53 0.82 -3.55
CA ASN A 135 -10.06 2.12 -3.08
C ASN A 135 -10.53 3.23 -4.05
N ASN A 136 -11.83 3.25 -4.35
CA ASN A 136 -12.47 4.36 -5.03
C ASN A 136 -12.71 5.52 -4.05
N GLU A 137 -12.65 6.75 -4.55
CA GLU A 137 -12.45 8.00 -3.79
C GLU A 137 -13.39 8.21 -2.59
N ASP A 138 -14.59 7.63 -2.61
CA ASP A 138 -15.64 7.83 -1.60
C ASP A 138 -15.99 6.59 -0.76
N ASN A 139 -15.42 5.41 -1.07
CA ASN A 139 -15.77 4.18 -0.34
C ASN A 139 -14.66 3.14 -0.45
N THR A 140 -13.67 3.24 0.44
CA THR A 140 -12.63 2.23 0.52
C THR A 140 -13.17 1.01 1.27
N LYS A 141 -13.17 -0.18 0.65
CA LYS A 141 -13.77 -1.40 1.21
C LYS A 141 -13.00 -2.67 0.83
N VAL A 142 -12.84 -3.60 1.76
CA VAL A 142 -12.43 -4.98 1.44
C VAL A 142 -13.54 -5.67 0.67
N ILE A 143 -13.26 -6.09 -0.55
CA ILE A 143 -14.22 -6.83 -1.40
C ILE A 143 -13.97 -8.34 -1.35
N GLU A 144 -12.75 -8.78 -1.06
CA GLU A 144 -12.42 -10.19 -0.94
C GLU A 144 -11.25 -10.43 0.03
N THR A 145 -11.26 -11.58 0.71
CA THR A 145 -10.16 -12.02 1.58
C THR A 145 -9.71 -13.42 1.20
N TYR A 146 -8.39 -13.64 1.18
CA TYR A 146 -7.78 -14.93 0.88
C TYR A 146 -6.89 -15.39 2.05
N ASN A 147 -7.36 -16.43 2.75
CA ASN A 147 -6.75 -16.94 3.99
C ASN A 147 -6.36 -18.43 3.88
N LYS A 148 -5.87 -18.86 2.72
CA LYS A 148 -5.44 -20.26 2.51
C LYS A 148 -3.97 -20.52 2.86
N HIS A 149 -3.24 -19.48 3.25
CA HIS A 149 -1.89 -19.61 3.79
C HIS A 149 -1.95 -19.77 5.31
N GLU A 150 -1.07 -20.59 5.87
CA GLU A 150 -1.06 -20.90 7.31
C GLU A 150 -0.02 -20.05 8.06
N SER A 151 0.69 -19.19 7.32
CA SER A 151 1.77 -18.35 7.81
C SER A 151 1.61 -16.88 7.42
N PHE A 152 2.63 -16.07 7.70
CA PHE A 152 2.62 -14.64 7.44
C PHE A 152 2.51 -14.35 5.95
N ALA A 153 1.46 -13.61 5.58
CA ALA A 153 1.29 -13.11 4.22
C ALA A 153 2.40 -12.11 3.90
N TYR A 154 3.18 -12.39 2.85
CA TYR A 154 4.46 -11.70 2.63
C TYR A 154 4.62 -11.15 1.20
N GLY A 155 4.29 -11.93 0.18
CA GLY A 155 4.37 -11.52 -1.22
C GLY A 155 3.00 -11.55 -1.89
N ALA A 156 2.74 -10.56 -2.74
CA ALA A 156 1.49 -10.41 -3.45
C ALA A 156 1.75 -9.72 -4.79
N ASP A 157 1.17 -10.21 -5.87
CA ASP A 157 1.16 -9.52 -7.17
C ASP A 157 -0.03 -9.90 -8.04
N TRP A 158 -0.34 -9.00 -8.97
CA TRP A 158 -1.31 -9.22 -10.03
C TRP A 158 -0.61 -9.73 -11.28
N HIS A 159 -1.23 -10.67 -11.98
CA HIS A 159 -0.83 -10.96 -13.35
C HIS A 159 -1.17 -9.77 -14.26
N THR A 160 -0.36 -9.51 -15.29
CA THR A 160 -0.46 -8.31 -16.12
C THR A 160 -0.87 -8.58 -17.57
N ASP A 161 -1.24 -9.82 -17.92
CA ASP A 161 -1.70 -10.15 -19.26
C ASP A 161 -3.17 -9.76 -19.45
N LYS A 162 -3.40 -8.74 -20.30
CA LYS A 162 -4.71 -8.20 -20.67
C LYS A 162 -5.70 -9.26 -21.14
N SER A 163 -5.24 -10.32 -21.81
CA SER A 163 -6.11 -11.37 -22.35
C SER A 163 -6.89 -12.13 -21.27
N LEU A 164 -6.33 -12.21 -20.05
CA LEU A 164 -6.99 -12.82 -18.89
C LEU A 164 -7.97 -11.87 -18.20
N HIS A 165 -7.92 -10.57 -18.52
CA HIS A 165 -8.81 -9.55 -17.97
C HIS A 165 -10.01 -9.22 -18.89
N GLU A 166 -9.95 -9.53 -20.19
CA GLU A 166 -11.00 -9.20 -21.19
C GLU A 166 -12.01 -10.36 -21.47
N GLY A 167 -12.08 -11.40 -20.62
CA GLY A 167 -12.95 -12.57 -20.81
C GLY A 167 -14.31 -12.51 -20.06
N LYS A 168 -15.25 -13.42 -20.42
CA LYS A 168 -16.63 -13.56 -19.84
C LYS A 168 -16.70 -13.76 -18.31
N ARG A 169 -15.56 -13.94 -17.65
CA ARG A 169 -15.36 -13.75 -16.22
C ARG A 169 -14.10 -12.89 -16.15
N ASN A 170 -14.14 -11.75 -15.46
CA ASN A 170 -12.97 -10.89 -15.22
C ASN A 170 -11.95 -11.64 -14.33
N SER A 171 -11.35 -12.71 -14.86
CA SER A 171 -10.50 -13.66 -14.16
C SER A 171 -9.10 -13.07 -13.97
N THR A 172 -9.00 -12.15 -13.02
CA THR A 172 -7.72 -11.59 -12.63
C THR A 172 -6.91 -12.65 -11.90
N LEU A 173 -5.76 -13.04 -12.44
CA LEU A 173 -4.90 -14.02 -11.79
C LEU A 173 -4.04 -13.34 -10.72
N VAL A 174 -3.98 -13.91 -9.53
CA VAL A 174 -3.25 -13.40 -8.37
C VAL A 174 -2.19 -14.41 -7.95
N ALA A 175 -0.99 -13.92 -7.64
CA ALA A 175 0.06 -14.70 -6.99
C ALA A 175 0.28 -14.21 -5.57
N THR A 176 0.27 -15.12 -4.60
CA THR A 176 0.53 -14.83 -3.18
C THR A 176 1.52 -15.81 -2.58
N CYS A 177 2.40 -15.34 -1.70
CA CYS A 177 3.29 -16.21 -0.96
C CYS A 177 3.40 -15.83 0.52
N SER A 178 3.68 -16.84 1.32
CA SER A 178 3.78 -16.73 2.78
C SER A 178 5.09 -17.27 3.31
N PHE A 179 5.51 -16.73 4.45
CA PHE A 179 6.91 -16.79 4.88
C PHE A 179 7.32 -18.16 5.45
N TYR A 180 6.72 -18.63 6.55
CA TYR A 180 7.19 -19.84 7.24
C TYR A 180 6.70 -21.15 6.62
N ASP A 181 5.48 -21.17 6.06
CA ASP A 181 4.97 -22.33 5.35
C ASP A 181 5.62 -22.49 3.96
N ARG A 182 6.39 -21.49 3.50
CA ARG A 182 7.14 -21.46 2.23
C ARG A 182 6.23 -21.72 1.02
N LEU A 183 4.96 -21.32 1.13
CA LEU A 183 3.94 -21.69 0.16
C LEU A 183 3.68 -20.53 -0.81
N LEU A 184 3.81 -20.81 -2.10
CA LEU A 184 3.32 -19.96 -3.20
C LEU A 184 1.96 -20.50 -3.66
N ARG A 185 0.99 -19.60 -3.84
CA ARG A 185 -0.31 -19.92 -4.39
C ARG A 185 -0.63 -18.98 -5.54
N ILE A 186 -1.28 -19.54 -6.56
CA ILE A 186 -1.87 -18.81 -7.66
C ILE A 186 -3.37 -19.06 -7.60
N TRP A 187 -4.17 -18.01 -7.65
CA TRP A 187 -5.62 -18.10 -7.51
C TRP A 187 -6.31 -17.02 -8.33
N THR A 188 -7.60 -17.21 -8.57
CA THR A 188 -8.48 -16.22 -9.21
C THR A 188 -9.51 -15.77 -8.18
N PRO A 189 -9.72 -14.46 -7.99
CA PRO A 189 -10.75 -13.95 -7.10
C PRO A 189 -12.14 -14.44 -7.54
N GLU A 190 -12.97 -14.78 -6.57
CA GLU A 190 -14.34 -15.26 -6.81
C GLU A 190 -15.35 -14.11 -6.91
N SER A 191 -15.05 -12.97 -6.30
CA SER A 191 -15.92 -11.80 -6.30
C SER A 191 -16.00 -11.21 -7.70
N ASP A 192 -17.22 -11.14 -8.23
CA ASP A 192 -17.49 -10.51 -9.52
C ASP A 192 -16.94 -9.08 -9.51
N SER A 193 -15.89 -8.86 -10.28
CA SER A 193 -15.40 -7.53 -10.63
C SER A 193 -16.32 -6.83 -11.65
N GLN A 194 -17.58 -7.27 -11.77
CA GLN A 194 -18.59 -6.82 -12.75
C GLN A 194 -19.02 -5.35 -12.58
N GLY A 195 -18.54 -4.64 -11.57
CA GLY A 195 -18.75 -3.20 -11.40
C GLY A 195 -17.58 -2.33 -11.86
N PHE A 196 -16.45 -2.92 -12.26
CA PHE A 196 -15.25 -2.16 -12.61
C PHE A 196 -15.18 -2.03 -14.12
N ALA A 197 -15.63 -0.89 -14.64
CA ALA A 197 -15.35 -0.51 -16.01
C ALA A 197 -13.82 -0.48 -16.19
N ILE A 198 -13.33 -1.40 -17.02
CA ILE A 198 -11.98 -1.37 -17.58
C ILE A 198 -11.98 -0.37 -18.73
#